data_AF-A0A359CW20-F1
#
_entry.id   AF-A0A359CW20-F1
#
_cell.length_a   1.000
_cell.length_b   1.000
_cell.length_c   1.000
_cell.angle_alpha   90.00
_cell.angle_beta   90.00
_cell.angle_gamma   90.00
#
_symmetry.space_group_name_H-M   'P 1'
#
loop_
_entity.id
_entity.type
_entity.pdbx_description
1 polymer ?
#
loop_
_entity_poly.entity_id
_entity_poly.type
_entity_poly.pdbx_seq_one_letter_code
_entity_poly.pdbx_strand_id
1 'polypeptide(L)'
;MFPIIVITDSKRNSKKIEHDNIIDIPTPENYSHHAASIFLKTGLHKFLPPGKTYCYLDSDVIALSEEVNSIFDFKPEPILFASDHCTMQRFSPYAVNCGCAEKTKEEITQLESEIKKHNPFFHSEKLQENNYFREFHRIAISIRNNPIKGLRLAIRFLCFLYFTHKKYFRLNQNIRYNRKNKTWIDNKDNAILFHVLNYYKKIEKESPFRFRFLKMSWVNKSGKNVYNCSCEHLSEAIKNKFNVHITDNNWQHWNGGVFLFSDISHNFLETWHQWTLQAFEDPYWKTRDQGTLIATVWKFKLNKKQRLQKKFNFIADYYNPENTYCEGKGFTYDNFRTAFNPCFIHVYHQFGNKNWEIWNAIENITGIPYHE
;
A
#
# COMPACT_ATOMS: atom_id res chain seq x y z
N MET A 1 -2.80 12.74 -27.00
CA MET A 1 -2.97 12.83 -25.53
C MET A 1 -4.00 13.89 -25.22
N PHE A 2 -4.91 13.67 -24.26
CA PHE A 2 -5.87 14.70 -23.83
C PHE A 2 -5.17 15.88 -23.11
N PRO A 3 -5.76 17.09 -23.11
CA PRO A 3 -5.16 18.25 -22.44
C PRO A 3 -5.09 18.03 -20.93
N ILE A 4 -3.91 18.27 -20.35
CA ILE A 4 -3.66 18.26 -18.91
C ILE A 4 -4.05 19.62 -18.34
N ILE A 5 -4.53 19.64 -17.09
CA ILE A 5 -4.77 20.85 -16.29
C ILE A 5 -4.13 20.61 -14.93
N VAL A 6 -3.23 21.49 -14.50
CA VAL A 6 -2.66 21.45 -13.15
C VAL A 6 -3.48 22.35 -12.23
N ILE A 7 -4.04 21.78 -11.15
CA ILE A 7 -4.63 22.55 -10.07
C ILE A 7 -3.65 22.57 -8.90
N THR A 8 -3.34 23.74 -8.39
CA THR A 8 -2.29 23.93 -7.38
C THR A 8 -2.57 25.13 -6.48
N ASP A 9 -1.79 25.27 -5.41
CA ASP A 9 -1.64 26.50 -4.63
C ASP A 9 -0.17 26.91 -4.73
N SER A 10 0.12 27.89 -5.59
CA SER A 10 1.48 28.26 -5.97
C SER A 10 2.33 28.70 -4.78
N LYS A 11 1.70 29.26 -3.73
CA LYS A 11 2.36 29.68 -2.48
C LYS A 11 2.86 28.50 -1.64
N ARG A 12 2.35 27.29 -1.89
CA ARG A 12 2.66 26.06 -1.14
C ARG A 12 3.64 25.14 -1.86
N ASN A 13 4.00 25.45 -3.10
CA ASN A 13 4.91 24.64 -3.90
C ASN A 13 6.38 24.92 -3.55
N SER A 14 7.20 23.88 -3.43
CA SER A 14 8.65 24.00 -3.20
C SER A 14 9.44 24.35 -4.48
N LYS A 15 8.91 23.96 -5.65
CA LYS A 15 9.44 24.25 -6.98
C LYS A 15 8.30 24.79 -7.84
N LYS A 16 8.58 25.75 -8.73
CA LYS A 16 7.58 26.25 -9.69
C LYS A 16 7.15 25.11 -10.61
N ILE A 17 5.85 24.96 -10.85
CA ILE A 17 5.33 24.03 -11.85
C ILE A 17 5.39 24.72 -13.21
N GLU A 18 6.02 24.07 -14.18
CA GLU A 18 6.10 24.53 -15.58
C GLU A 18 5.08 23.75 -16.41
N HIS A 19 3.96 24.38 -16.73
CA HIS A 19 2.88 23.79 -17.52
C HIS A 19 2.01 24.90 -18.13
N ASP A 20 1.48 24.67 -19.35
CA ASP A 20 0.69 25.68 -20.07
C ASP A 20 -0.66 25.98 -19.42
N ASN A 21 -1.31 24.93 -18.88
CA ASN A 21 -2.61 25.02 -18.22
C ASN A 21 -2.44 24.85 -16.71
N ILE A 22 -2.38 25.96 -15.97
CA ILE A 22 -2.36 25.99 -14.51
C ILE A 22 -3.57 26.78 -14.00
N ILE A 23 -4.30 26.20 -13.06
CA ILE A 23 -5.34 26.88 -12.27
C ILE A 23 -4.79 27.00 -10.84
N ASP A 24 -4.38 28.21 -10.49
CA ASP A 24 -3.85 28.53 -9.16
C ASP A 24 -5.00 28.90 -8.21
N ILE A 25 -5.21 28.09 -7.18
CA ILE A 25 -6.31 28.21 -6.21
C ILE A 25 -5.69 28.40 -4.82
N PRO A 26 -5.80 29.59 -4.21
CA PRO A 26 -5.33 29.80 -2.85
C PRO A 26 -6.16 28.96 -1.88
N THR A 27 -5.49 28.14 -1.08
CA THR A 27 -6.13 27.35 -0.02
C THR A 27 -6.11 28.11 1.31
N PRO A 28 -7.00 27.79 2.28
CA PRO A 28 -7.02 28.45 3.58
C PRO A 28 -5.65 28.44 4.27
N GLU A 29 -5.20 29.60 4.76
CA GLU A 29 -3.83 29.78 5.27
C GLU A 29 -3.52 28.87 6.47
N ASN A 30 -4.52 28.61 7.31
CA ASN A 30 -4.43 27.72 8.47
C ASN A 30 -4.30 26.22 8.11
N TYR A 31 -4.43 25.83 6.85
CA TYR A 31 -4.25 24.45 6.43
C TYR A 31 -2.76 24.08 6.33
N SER A 32 -2.43 22.85 6.72
CA SER A 32 -1.15 22.23 6.37
C SER A 32 -1.09 21.93 4.87
N HIS A 33 0.11 21.69 4.32
CA HIS A 33 0.26 21.28 2.91
C HIS A 33 -0.58 20.04 2.56
N HIS A 34 -0.73 19.11 3.51
CA HIS A 34 -1.56 17.91 3.32
C HIS A 34 -3.07 18.24 3.27
N ALA A 35 -3.55 19.08 4.20
CA ALA A 35 -4.94 19.55 4.19
C ALA A 35 -5.28 20.38 2.94
N ALA A 36 -4.35 21.24 2.50
CA ALA A 36 -4.46 22.02 1.27
C ALA A 36 -4.56 21.13 0.02
N SER A 37 -3.69 20.13 -0.11
CA SER A 37 -3.75 19.14 -1.20
C SER A 37 -5.10 18.41 -1.26
N ILE A 38 -5.61 17.95 -0.10
CA ILE A 38 -6.92 17.31 0.00
C ILE A 38 -8.08 18.28 -0.33
N PHE A 39 -7.99 19.54 0.09
CA PHE A 39 -8.99 20.57 -0.25
C PHE A 39 -9.12 20.74 -1.77
N LEU A 40 -7.99 20.84 -2.48
CA LEU A 40 -7.96 20.94 -3.95
C LEU A 40 -8.53 19.67 -4.62
N LYS A 41 -8.07 18.49 -4.18
CA LYS A 41 -8.49 17.17 -4.67
C LYS A 41 -9.99 16.88 -4.51
N THR A 42 -10.55 17.24 -3.38
CA THR A 42 -11.98 16.99 -3.11
C THR A 42 -12.89 18.06 -3.74
N GLY A 43 -12.38 19.29 -3.91
CA GLY A 43 -13.11 20.42 -4.45
C GLY A 43 -13.06 20.61 -5.97
N LEU A 44 -12.52 19.66 -6.75
CA LEU A 44 -12.25 19.81 -8.20
C LEU A 44 -13.43 20.37 -9.02
N HIS A 45 -14.66 19.96 -8.71
CA HIS A 45 -15.89 20.43 -9.37
C HIS A 45 -16.20 21.92 -9.14
N LYS A 46 -15.53 22.57 -8.20
CA LYS A 46 -15.61 24.03 -7.94
C LYS A 46 -14.60 24.82 -8.76
N PHE A 47 -13.50 24.18 -9.16
CA PHE A 47 -12.34 24.84 -9.78
C PHE A 47 -12.25 24.59 -11.29
N LEU A 48 -12.87 23.51 -11.78
CA LEU A 48 -12.88 23.13 -13.19
C LEU A 48 -14.11 23.64 -13.93
N PRO A 49 -13.99 24.02 -15.22
CA PRO A 49 -15.14 24.33 -16.06
C PRO A 49 -16.13 23.15 -16.17
N PRO A 50 -17.45 23.38 -16.14
CA PRO A 50 -18.45 22.34 -16.37
C PRO A 50 -18.49 21.88 -17.83
N GLY A 51 -19.32 20.87 -18.12
CA GLY A 51 -19.57 20.37 -19.47
C GLY A 51 -18.52 19.42 -20.01
N LYS A 52 -17.66 18.86 -19.15
CA LYS A 52 -16.57 17.93 -19.53
C LYS A 52 -16.52 16.71 -18.61
N THR A 53 -15.93 15.63 -19.13
CA THR A 53 -15.47 14.49 -18.31
C THR A 53 -13.99 14.70 -18.01
N TYR A 54 -13.62 14.56 -16.74
CA TYR A 54 -12.27 14.71 -16.24
C TYR A 54 -11.75 13.38 -15.66
N CYS A 55 -10.44 13.20 -15.75
CA CYS A 55 -9.69 12.19 -15.00
C CYS A 55 -8.82 12.92 -13.97
N TYR A 56 -9.01 12.62 -12.68
CA TYR A 56 -8.10 13.07 -11.64
C TYR A 56 -6.91 12.11 -11.50
N LEU A 57 -5.74 12.66 -11.20
CA LEU A 57 -4.51 11.94 -10.86
C LEU A 57 -3.90 12.58 -9.59
N ASP A 58 -3.60 11.79 -8.56
CA ASP A 58 -2.74 12.22 -7.43
C ASP A 58 -1.30 12.45 -7.95
N SER A 59 -0.51 13.25 -7.23
CA SER A 59 0.86 13.63 -7.64
C SER A 59 1.89 12.49 -7.66
N ASP A 60 1.55 11.33 -7.09
CA ASP A 60 2.34 10.09 -7.08
C ASP A 60 1.85 9.06 -8.12
N VAL A 61 0.97 9.46 -9.04
CA VAL A 61 0.52 8.66 -10.19
C VAL A 61 1.30 9.03 -11.46
N ILE A 62 1.93 8.02 -12.07
CA ILE A 62 2.76 8.17 -13.28
C ILE A 62 2.08 7.46 -14.45
N ALA A 63 2.01 8.14 -15.61
CA ALA A 63 1.60 7.54 -16.88
C ALA A 63 2.74 6.72 -17.50
N LEU A 64 2.46 5.48 -17.89
CA LEU A 64 3.44 4.55 -18.49
C LEU A 64 3.16 4.21 -19.96
N SER A 65 2.06 4.71 -20.53
CA SER A 65 1.63 4.39 -21.90
C SER A 65 0.63 5.43 -22.41
N GLU A 66 0.59 5.66 -23.73
CA GLU A 66 -0.46 6.49 -24.35
C GLU A 66 -1.88 5.88 -24.22
N GLU A 67 -1.99 4.59 -23.89
CA GLU A 67 -3.27 3.94 -23.58
C GLU A 67 -4.02 4.57 -22.40
N VAL A 68 -3.39 5.45 -21.61
CA VAL A 68 -4.08 6.24 -20.57
C VAL A 68 -5.34 6.94 -21.10
N ASN A 69 -5.36 7.34 -22.37
CA ASN A 69 -6.52 7.98 -23.00
C ASN A 69 -7.76 7.05 -23.06
N SER A 70 -7.57 5.71 -23.10
CA SER A 70 -8.68 4.72 -23.05
C SER A 70 -9.42 4.70 -21.71
N ILE A 71 -8.95 5.44 -20.69
CA ILE A 71 -9.73 5.61 -19.47
C ILE A 71 -11.04 6.36 -19.73
N PHE A 72 -11.09 7.24 -20.74
CA PHE A 72 -12.29 8.01 -21.09
C PHE A 72 -13.36 7.20 -21.83
N ASP A 73 -13.05 5.96 -22.25
CA ASP A 73 -14.04 5.01 -22.76
C ASP A 73 -15.00 4.53 -21.65
N PHE A 74 -14.61 4.72 -20.38
CA PHE A 74 -15.43 4.41 -19.21
C PHE A 74 -16.33 5.60 -18.86
N LYS A 75 -17.64 5.37 -18.85
CA LYS A 75 -18.59 6.36 -18.32
C LYS A 75 -18.40 6.49 -16.80
N PRO A 76 -18.30 7.71 -16.25
CA PRO A 76 -18.16 7.89 -14.80
C PRO A 76 -19.40 7.40 -14.03
N GLU A 77 -20.57 7.26 -14.67
CA GLU A 77 -21.83 7.04 -13.96
C GLU A 77 -22.20 8.31 -13.19
N PRO A 78 -22.50 8.21 -11.88
CA PRO A 78 -22.27 9.32 -10.95
C PRO A 78 -20.77 9.63 -10.79
N ILE A 79 -19.91 8.69 -10.39
CA ILE A 79 -18.43 8.84 -10.32
C ILE A 79 -17.73 7.47 -10.34
N LEU A 80 -16.51 7.35 -10.88
CA LEU A 80 -15.80 6.06 -11.04
C LEU A 80 -14.36 6.09 -10.53
N PHE A 81 -14.08 5.33 -9.47
CA PHE A 81 -12.75 5.20 -8.83
C PHE A 81 -12.16 3.80 -9.06
N ALA A 82 -10.86 3.64 -8.80
CA ALA A 82 -10.22 2.34 -8.67
C ALA A 82 -10.42 1.69 -7.28
N SER A 83 -10.09 0.40 -7.15
CA SER A 83 -9.98 -0.27 -5.84
C SER A 83 -8.71 0.17 -5.10
N ASP A 84 -8.81 0.28 -3.77
CA ASP A 84 -7.65 0.38 -2.90
C ASP A 84 -6.98 -0.98 -2.65
N HIS A 85 -5.75 -0.97 -2.14
CA HIS A 85 -4.98 -2.14 -1.76
C HIS A 85 -5.43 -2.75 -0.42
N CYS A 86 -6.23 -2.02 0.38
CA CYS A 86 -6.70 -2.47 1.69
C CYS A 86 -8.24 -2.42 1.86
N THR A 87 -8.72 -3.00 2.96
CA THR A 87 -10.15 -3.00 3.36
C THR A 87 -10.40 -1.92 4.41
N MET A 88 -11.65 -1.48 4.55
CA MET A 88 -12.02 -0.44 5.52
C MET A 88 -11.54 -0.76 6.94
N GLN A 89 -11.73 -2.00 7.42
CA GLN A 89 -11.23 -2.45 8.72
C GLN A 89 -9.70 -2.29 8.90
N ARG A 90 -8.90 -2.48 7.84
CA ARG A 90 -7.44 -2.27 7.88
C ARG A 90 -7.05 -0.81 7.84
N PHE A 91 -7.79 0.01 7.10
CA PHE A 91 -7.55 1.45 7.01
C PHE A 91 -8.00 2.22 8.26
N SER A 92 -9.05 1.75 8.93
CA SER A 92 -9.72 2.36 10.09
C SER A 92 -8.79 2.93 11.19
N PRO A 93 -7.74 2.22 11.70
CA PRO A 93 -6.79 2.79 12.68
C PRO A 93 -5.99 4.01 12.20
N TYR A 94 -5.88 4.19 10.88
CA TYR A 94 -5.13 5.27 10.22
C TYR A 94 -6.02 6.43 9.77
N ALA A 95 -7.35 6.27 9.89
CA ALA A 95 -8.36 7.26 9.52
C ALA A 95 -8.89 8.08 10.72
N VAL A 96 -8.89 7.49 11.92
CA VAL A 96 -9.40 8.11 13.15
C VAL A 96 -8.43 7.97 14.33
N ASN A 97 -8.50 8.87 15.29
CA ASN A 97 -7.69 8.93 16.51
C ASN A 97 -8.23 7.97 17.59
N CYS A 98 -8.41 6.69 17.24
CA CYS A 98 -8.99 5.67 18.12
C CYS A 98 -7.96 4.88 18.96
N GLY A 99 -6.69 5.34 19.01
CA GLY A 99 -5.59 4.70 19.76
C GLY A 99 -5.15 3.31 19.26
N CYS A 100 -5.81 2.75 18.24
CA CYS A 100 -5.57 1.37 17.80
C CYS A 100 -4.25 1.21 17.02
N ALA A 101 -3.86 2.20 16.23
CA ALA A 101 -2.59 2.17 15.50
C ALA A 101 -1.41 2.33 16.45
N GLU A 102 -1.57 3.22 17.44
CA GLU A 102 -0.62 3.58 18.46
C GLU A 102 -0.36 2.37 19.38
N LYS A 103 -1.41 1.74 19.91
CA LYS A 103 -1.31 0.48 20.66
C LYS A 103 -0.71 -0.67 19.83
N THR A 104 -1.05 -0.79 18.55
CA THR A 104 -0.48 -1.84 17.69
C THR A 104 1.02 -1.60 17.48
N LYS A 105 1.44 -0.33 17.31
CA LYS A 105 2.85 0.06 17.24
C LYS A 105 3.59 -0.26 18.53
N GLU A 106 3.01 0.01 19.70
CA GLU A 106 3.58 -0.38 21.00
C GLU A 106 3.76 -1.90 21.13
N GLU A 107 2.73 -2.69 20.80
CA GLU A 107 2.81 -4.16 20.85
C GLU A 107 3.86 -4.71 19.87
N ILE A 108 3.99 -4.10 18.67
CA ILE A 108 5.06 -4.40 17.72
C ILE A 108 6.43 -4.05 18.33
N THR A 109 6.67 -2.81 18.74
CA THR A 109 7.97 -2.38 19.31
C THR A 109 8.40 -3.22 20.51
N GLN A 110 7.47 -3.62 21.38
CA GLN A 110 7.75 -4.55 22.48
C GLN A 110 8.19 -5.92 21.97
N LEU A 111 7.43 -6.54 21.05
CA LEU A 111 7.79 -7.82 20.45
C LEU A 111 9.14 -7.76 19.71
N GLU A 112 9.38 -6.71 18.94
CA GLU A 112 10.61 -6.49 18.17
C GLU A 112 11.83 -6.32 19.09
N SER A 113 11.66 -5.66 20.25
CA SER A 113 12.67 -5.60 21.31
C SER A 113 13.00 -6.99 21.87
N GLU A 114 11.99 -7.81 22.17
CA GLU A 114 12.20 -9.20 22.61
C GLU A 114 12.88 -10.06 21.52
N ILE A 115 12.52 -9.87 20.25
CA ILE A 115 13.20 -10.55 19.15
C ILE A 115 14.66 -10.08 19.07
N LYS A 116 14.95 -8.79 19.21
CA LYS A 116 16.31 -8.23 19.15
C LYS A 116 17.24 -8.81 20.23
N LYS A 117 16.75 -9.08 21.45
CA LYS A 117 17.53 -9.75 22.51
C LYS A 117 18.07 -11.12 22.08
N HIS A 118 17.25 -11.90 21.38
CA HIS A 118 17.57 -13.29 21.00
C HIS A 118 18.02 -13.45 19.53
N ASN A 119 17.91 -12.37 18.76
CA ASN A 119 18.33 -12.22 17.38
C ASN A 119 18.86 -10.77 17.19
N PRO A 120 20.12 -10.48 17.54
CA PRO A 120 20.67 -9.13 17.53
C PRO A 120 20.69 -8.47 16.14
N PHE A 121 20.58 -9.29 15.08
CA PHE A 121 20.51 -8.85 13.70
C PHE A 121 19.10 -8.48 13.22
N PHE A 122 18.05 -8.64 14.03
CA PHE A 122 16.65 -8.40 13.65
C PHE A 122 16.34 -6.96 13.15
N HIS A 123 17.23 -6.01 13.43
CA HIS A 123 17.03 -4.58 13.19
C HIS A 123 18.24 -3.90 12.50
N SER A 124 19.07 -4.65 11.75
CA SER A 124 19.96 -3.98 10.80
C SER A 124 19.12 -3.38 9.68
N GLU A 125 19.14 -2.06 9.49
CA GLU A 125 18.38 -1.34 8.45
C GLU A 125 18.54 -1.98 7.06
N LYS A 126 19.76 -2.48 6.79
CA LYS A 126 20.17 -3.36 5.67
C LYS A 126 19.33 -4.62 5.40
N LEU A 127 18.33 -4.96 6.23
CA LEU A 127 17.45 -6.13 6.05
C LEU A 127 16.11 -5.79 5.41
N GLN A 128 15.48 -4.68 5.79
CA GLN A 128 14.14 -4.32 5.31
C GLN A 128 14.21 -3.68 3.91
N GLU A 129 15.26 -2.92 3.65
CA GLU A 129 15.60 -2.39 2.32
C GLU A 129 16.29 -3.44 1.42
N ASN A 130 16.44 -4.68 1.91
CA ASN A 130 17.17 -5.70 1.18
C ASN A 130 16.30 -6.32 0.08
N ASN A 131 16.68 -6.10 -1.17
CA ASN A 131 16.05 -6.77 -2.32
C ASN A 131 16.05 -8.31 -2.19
N TYR A 132 17.05 -8.91 -1.51
CA TYR A 132 17.06 -10.34 -1.23
C TYR A 132 16.00 -10.78 -0.20
N PHE A 133 15.52 -9.88 0.67
CA PHE A 133 14.37 -10.14 1.55
C PHE A 133 13.07 -10.16 0.75
N ARG A 134 12.84 -9.17 -0.14
CA ARG A 134 11.73 -9.19 -1.11
C ARG A 134 11.79 -10.42 -2.03
N GLU A 135 12.97 -10.80 -2.51
CA GLU A 135 13.20 -12.04 -3.28
C GLU A 135 12.87 -13.30 -2.48
N PHE A 136 13.33 -13.40 -1.22
CA PHE A 136 13.00 -14.51 -0.32
C PHE A 136 11.49 -14.67 -0.13
N HIS A 137 10.78 -13.56 0.14
CA HIS A 137 9.33 -13.56 0.29
C HIS A 137 8.61 -14.00 -0.99
N ARG A 138 9.01 -13.51 -2.17
CA ARG A 138 8.47 -13.99 -3.47
C ARG A 138 8.68 -15.49 -3.66
N ILE A 139 9.84 -16.03 -3.29
CA ILE A 139 10.11 -17.48 -3.36
C ILE A 139 9.22 -18.24 -2.37
N ALA A 140 9.11 -17.79 -1.13
CA ALA A 140 8.25 -18.40 -0.10
C ALA A 140 6.76 -18.43 -0.53
N ILE A 141 6.26 -17.36 -1.16
CA ILE A 141 4.90 -17.29 -1.69
C ILE A 141 4.73 -18.22 -2.90
N SER A 142 5.70 -18.26 -3.82
CA SER A 142 5.72 -19.20 -4.95
C SER A 142 5.71 -20.67 -4.49
N ILE A 143 6.37 -20.98 -3.37
CA ILE A 143 6.35 -22.30 -2.73
C ILE A 143 5.00 -22.58 -2.09
N ARG A 144 4.45 -21.65 -1.29
CA ARG A 144 3.13 -21.79 -0.64
C ARG A 144 2.02 -22.04 -1.67
N ASN A 145 2.08 -21.38 -2.82
CA ASN A 145 1.08 -21.47 -3.88
C ASN A 145 1.30 -22.70 -4.81
N ASN A 146 2.37 -23.49 -4.63
CA ASN A 146 2.66 -24.69 -5.43
C ASN A 146 3.08 -25.87 -4.53
N PRO A 147 2.13 -26.74 -4.13
CA PRO A 147 2.37 -27.83 -3.19
C PRO A 147 3.48 -28.81 -3.62
N ILE A 148 3.61 -29.10 -4.92
CA ILE A 148 4.62 -30.03 -5.44
C ILE A 148 6.03 -29.42 -5.32
N LYS A 149 6.19 -28.14 -5.69
CA LYS A 149 7.44 -27.39 -5.53
C LYS A 149 7.81 -27.27 -4.05
N GLY A 150 6.81 -26.99 -3.20
CA GLY A 150 6.97 -26.92 -1.75
C GLY A 150 7.42 -28.25 -1.12
N LEU A 151 6.75 -29.35 -1.45
CA LEU A 151 7.10 -30.69 -0.95
C LEU A 151 8.51 -31.11 -1.38
N ARG A 152 8.86 -30.93 -2.67
CA ARG A 152 10.23 -31.20 -3.18
C ARG A 152 11.28 -30.37 -2.45
N LEU A 153 11.01 -29.10 -2.17
CA LEU A 153 11.94 -28.26 -1.42
C LEU A 153 12.03 -28.67 0.05
N ALA A 154 10.90 -28.98 0.70
CA ALA A 154 10.84 -29.43 2.08
C ALA A 154 11.63 -30.73 2.27
N ILE A 155 11.45 -31.73 1.40
CA ILE A 155 12.24 -32.97 1.39
C ILE A 155 13.73 -32.65 1.22
N ARG A 156 14.11 -31.83 0.22
CA ARG A 156 15.51 -31.42 0.03
C ARG A 156 16.11 -30.70 1.24
N PHE A 157 15.32 -29.88 1.95
CA PHE A 157 15.76 -29.14 3.12
C PHE A 157 15.86 -30.03 4.37
N LEU A 158 14.92 -30.96 4.56
CA LEU A 158 14.99 -31.98 5.61
C LEU A 158 16.17 -32.93 5.38
N CYS A 159 16.35 -33.44 4.16
CA CYS A 159 17.51 -34.26 3.82
C CYS A 159 18.83 -33.50 4.00
N PHE A 160 18.87 -32.21 3.67
CA PHE A 160 19.99 -31.37 4.06
C PHE A 160 20.17 -31.40 5.58
N LEU A 161 19.19 -30.99 6.36
CA LEU A 161 19.27 -30.84 7.83
C LEU A 161 19.75 -32.12 8.53
N TYR A 162 19.21 -33.29 8.16
CA TYR A 162 19.43 -34.55 8.87
C TYR A 162 20.47 -35.49 8.24
N PHE A 163 20.63 -35.48 6.91
CA PHE A 163 21.47 -36.47 6.19
C PHE A 163 22.68 -35.85 5.46
N THR A 164 22.99 -34.57 5.66
CA THR A 164 24.19 -33.95 5.07
C THR A 164 24.99 -33.10 6.06
N HIS A 165 26.31 -33.15 5.94
CA HIS A 165 27.24 -32.28 6.67
C HIS A 165 27.50 -30.92 5.96
N LYS A 166 26.74 -30.60 4.90
CA LYS A 166 26.96 -29.36 4.13
C LYS A 166 26.73 -28.12 5.00
N LYS A 167 27.65 -27.15 4.94
CA LYS A 167 27.57 -25.85 5.64
C LYS A 167 26.38 -25.01 5.16
N TYR A 168 26.09 -25.06 3.86
CA TYR A 168 25.08 -24.24 3.20
C TYR A 168 24.06 -25.08 2.43
N PHE A 169 22.78 -24.69 2.51
CA PHE A 169 21.72 -25.15 1.62
C PHE A 169 21.35 -24.03 0.64
N ARG A 170 21.49 -24.26 -0.66
CA ARG A 170 21.19 -23.25 -1.69
C ARG A 170 19.71 -23.29 -2.06
N LEU A 171 18.98 -22.18 -1.84
CA LEU A 171 17.58 -22.01 -2.24
C LEU A 171 17.50 -21.64 -3.72
N ASN A 172 18.31 -20.68 -4.16
CA ASN A 172 18.49 -20.28 -5.55
C ASN A 172 19.88 -19.67 -5.80
N GLN A 173 20.08 -18.91 -6.87
CA GLN A 173 21.40 -18.35 -7.17
C GLN A 173 21.91 -17.38 -6.08
N ASN A 174 21.03 -16.55 -5.51
CA ASN A 174 21.37 -15.47 -4.57
C ASN A 174 21.29 -15.90 -3.10
N ILE A 175 20.38 -16.82 -2.76
CA ILE A 175 19.96 -17.08 -1.38
C ILE A 175 20.37 -18.49 -0.93
N ARG A 176 20.98 -18.58 0.26
CA ARG A 176 21.39 -19.82 0.91
C ARG A 176 21.12 -19.81 2.41
N TYR A 177 20.86 -20.95 3.01
CA TYR A 177 20.73 -21.14 4.45
C TYR A 177 22.06 -21.62 5.04
N ASN A 178 22.57 -20.92 6.04
CA ASN A 178 23.75 -21.28 6.80
C ASN A 178 23.36 -22.19 7.99
N ARG A 179 23.83 -23.45 7.99
CA ARG A 179 23.56 -24.44 9.05
C ARG A 179 24.03 -23.98 10.42
N LYS A 180 25.26 -23.45 10.52
CA LYS A 180 25.90 -23.10 11.80
C LYS A 180 25.10 -22.01 12.52
N ASN A 181 24.70 -20.99 11.77
CA ASN A 181 24.01 -19.81 12.30
C ASN A 181 22.48 -19.93 12.22
N LYS A 182 21.95 -20.99 11.60
CA LYS A 182 20.51 -21.23 11.35
C LYS A 182 19.78 -20.03 10.73
N THR A 183 20.40 -19.42 9.73
CA THR A 183 20.04 -18.12 9.15
C THR A 183 20.09 -18.18 7.63
N TRP A 184 19.11 -17.56 6.97
CA TRP A 184 19.13 -17.28 5.53
C TRP A 184 20.04 -16.09 5.25
N ILE A 185 20.94 -16.25 4.30
CA ILE A 185 21.96 -15.27 3.90
C ILE A 185 22.00 -15.11 2.38
N ASP A 186 22.55 -13.99 1.92
CA ASP A 186 22.76 -13.70 0.50
C ASP A 186 24.07 -14.32 -0.05
N ASN A 187 24.43 -13.91 -1.27
CA ASN A 187 25.67 -14.31 -1.93
C ASN A 187 26.92 -13.63 -1.34
N LYS A 188 26.76 -12.52 -0.60
CA LYS A 188 27.81 -11.78 0.13
C LYS A 188 27.92 -12.18 1.62
N ASP A 189 27.22 -13.25 2.03
CA ASP A 189 27.10 -13.73 3.43
C ASP A 189 26.38 -12.74 4.39
N ASN A 190 25.70 -11.69 3.90
CA ASN A 190 24.81 -10.86 4.73
C ASN A 190 23.57 -11.66 5.12
N ALA A 191 23.01 -11.40 6.31
CA ALA A 191 21.73 -12.00 6.69
C ALA A 191 20.55 -11.46 5.87
N ILE A 192 19.55 -12.32 5.66
CA ILE A 192 18.25 -12.02 5.04
C ILE A 192 17.12 -12.35 6.02
N LEU A 193 17.17 -13.53 6.68
CA LEU A 193 16.13 -13.93 7.63
C LEU A 193 16.66 -14.93 8.67
N PHE A 194 16.45 -14.60 9.94
CA PHE A 194 16.75 -15.50 11.05
C PHE A 194 15.56 -16.41 11.32
N HIS A 195 15.82 -17.71 11.49
CA HIS A 195 14.75 -18.67 11.67
C HIS A 195 14.10 -18.52 13.06
N VAL A 196 12.80 -18.20 13.11
CA VAL A 196 12.03 -17.95 14.35
C VAL A 196 12.13 -19.09 15.38
N LEU A 197 12.28 -20.34 14.91
CA LEU A 197 12.58 -21.53 15.72
C LEU A 197 13.77 -21.38 16.67
N ASN A 198 14.73 -20.50 16.38
CA ASN A 198 15.93 -20.30 17.19
C ASN A 198 15.65 -19.57 18.52
N TYR A 199 14.59 -18.76 18.57
CA TYR A 199 14.35 -17.82 19.66
C TYR A 199 12.93 -17.82 20.23
N TYR A 200 11.93 -18.33 19.52
CA TYR A 200 10.53 -18.15 19.94
C TYR A 200 10.24 -18.63 21.37
N LYS A 201 10.70 -19.83 21.78
CA LYS A 201 10.47 -20.36 23.14
C LYS A 201 11.01 -19.46 24.25
N LYS A 202 12.07 -18.70 23.97
CA LYS A 202 12.66 -17.75 24.93
C LYS A 202 11.74 -16.55 25.11
N ILE A 203 11.29 -15.96 24.00
CA ILE A 203 10.29 -14.88 23.99
C ILE A 203 8.99 -15.33 24.65
N GLU A 204 8.50 -16.55 24.41
CA GLU A 204 7.29 -17.07 25.06
C GLU A 204 7.44 -17.25 26.58
N LYS A 205 8.66 -17.48 27.07
CA LYS A 205 8.98 -17.57 28.50
C LYS A 205 9.13 -16.19 29.15
N GLU A 206 9.68 -15.23 28.42
CA GLU A 206 10.10 -13.90 28.92
C GLU A 206 9.05 -12.79 28.67
N SER A 207 8.02 -13.04 27.86
CA SER A 207 7.05 -12.03 27.41
C SER A 207 5.61 -12.59 27.32
N PRO A 208 4.58 -11.74 27.17
CA PRO A 208 3.20 -12.18 26.93
C PRO A 208 2.93 -12.66 25.49
N PHE A 209 3.91 -12.55 24.56
CA PHE A 209 3.72 -12.93 23.17
C PHE A 209 3.81 -14.45 22.95
N ARG A 210 3.01 -14.99 22.03
CA ARG A 210 3.01 -16.43 21.68
C ARG A 210 3.16 -16.62 20.18
N PHE A 211 3.89 -17.66 19.77
CA PHE A 211 4.13 -17.94 18.35
C PHE A 211 3.20 -19.05 17.84
N ARG A 212 2.30 -18.72 16.91
CA ARG A 212 1.36 -19.67 16.31
C ARG A 212 2.00 -20.34 15.11
N PHE A 213 2.67 -21.49 15.31
CA PHE A 213 3.35 -22.25 14.25
C PHE A 213 2.55 -22.44 12.97
N LEU A 214 1.31 -22.94 13.07
CA LEU A 214 0.46 -23.21 11.90
C LEU A 214 0.12 -21.95 11.08
N LYS A 215 0.19 -20.76 11.71
CA LYS A 215 -0.06 -19.46 11.07
C LYS A 215 1.24 -18.67 10.80
N MET A 216 2.39 -19.19 11.25
CA MET A 216 3.70 -18.53 11.28
C MET A 216 3.65 -17.08 11.80
N SER A 217 2.81 -16.82 12.81
CA SER A 217 2.50 -15.47 13.28
C SER A 217 2.65 -15.32 14.80
N TRP A 218 3.12 -14.16 15.23
CA TRP A 218 3.09 -13.75 16.63
C TRP A 218 1.71 -13.25 17.05
N VAL A 219 1.25 -13.67 18.23
CA VAL A 219 0.01 -13.18 18.84
C VAL A 219 0.27 -12.59 20.23
N ASN A 220 -0.52 -11.60 20.60
CA ASN A 220 -0.52 -11.01 21.94
C ASN A 220 -1.33 -11.86 22.95
N LYS A 221 -1.48 -11.36 24.17
CA LYS A 221 -2.23 -12.02 25.26
C LYS A 221 -3.71 -12.32 24.96
N SER A 222 -4.36 -11.57 24.05
CA SER A 222 -5.74 -11.84 23.62
C SER A 222 -5.83 -12.75 22.39
N GLY A 223 -4.70 -13.26 21.90
CA GLY A 223 -4.64 -14.09 20.70
C GLY A 223 -4.74 -13.32 19.38
N LYS A 224 -4.79 -11.98 19.40
CA LYS A 224 -4.74 -11.14 18.20
C LYS A 224 -3.33 -11.18 17.60
N ASN A 225 -3.22 -11.26 16.28
CA ASN A 225 -1.93 -11.16 15.58
C ASN A 225 -1.35 -9.74 15.79
N VAL A 226 -0.12 -9.68 16.33
CA VAL A 226 0.57 -8.42 16.70
C VAL A 226 0.77 -7.50 15.49
N TYR A 227 1.10 -8.06 14.32
CA TYR A 227 1.33 -7.29 13.10
C TYR A 227 0.04 -6.96 12.32
N ASN A 228 -1.15 -7.33 12.83
CA ASN A 228 -2.42 -7.06 12.15
C ASN A 228 -3.16 -5.88 12.78
N CYS A 229 -2.89 -4.67 12.28
CA CYS A 229 -3.61 -3.47 12.65
C CYS A 229 -4.97 -3.40 11.93
N SER A 230 -6.06 -3.59 12.68
CA SER A 230 -7.45 -3.39 12.20
C SER A 230 -8.40 -3.13 13.37
N CYS A 231 -9.47 -2.37 13.11
CA CYS A 231 -10.59 -2.07 14.02
C CYS A 231 -11.84 -1.57 13.26
N GLU A 232 -12.98 -1.47 13.93
CA GLU A 232 -14.26 -1.04 13.31
C GLU A 232 -14.60 0.44 13.55
N HIS A 233 -13.82 1.14 14.37
CA HIS A 233 -14.08 2.52 14.80
C HIS A 233 -14.32 3.55 13.68
N LEU A 234 -13.84 3.34 12.45
CA LEU A 234 -14.17 4.18 11.30
C LEU A 234 -15.64 4.06 10.86
N SER A 235 -16.25 2.87 10.84
CA SER A 235 -17.69 2.77 10.48
C SER A 235 -18.58 3.34 11.58
N GLU A 236 -18.17 3.24 12.84
CA GLU A 236 -18.79 3.94 13.97
C GLU A 236 -18.67 5.47 13.83
N ALA A 237 -17.48 5.99 13.50
CA ALA A 237 -17.26 7.41 13.25
C ALA A 237 -18.14 7.94 12.09
N ILE A 238 -18.20 7.19 10.99
CA ILE A 238 -19.02 7.51 9.82
C ILE A 238 -20.51 7.53 10.17
N LYS A 239 -20.98 6.55 10.94
CA LYS A 239 -22.36 6.52 11.44
C LYS A 239 -22.64 7.73 12.34
N ASN A 240 -21.78 8.01 13.30
CA ASN A 240 -22.02 9.06 14.30
C ASN A 240 -21.96 10.47 13.71
N LYS A 241 -21.02 10.74 12.78
CA LYS A 241 -20.82 12.08 12.20
C LYS A 241 -21.70 12.35 10.98
N PHE A 242 -21.94 11.34 10.14
CA PHE A 242 -22.61 11.51 8.84
C PHE A 242 -23.93 10.75 8.69
N ASN A 243 -24.36 10.01 9.73
CA ASN A 243 -25.55 9.16 9.71
C ASN A 243 -25.57 8.13 8.57
N VAL A 244 -24.40 7.60 8.20
CA VAL A 244 -24.25 6.57 7.15
C VAL A 244 -23.97 5.21 7.79
N HIS A 245 -24.81 4.24 7.48
CA HIS A 245 -24.64 2.86 7.92
C HIS A 245 -23.83 2.04 6.92
N ILE A 246 -22.65 1.57 7.36
CA ILE A 246 -21.82 0.63 6.61
C ILE A 246 -22.12 -0.79 7.13
N THR A 247 -22.53 -1.68 6.23
CA THR A 247 -22.91 -3.06 6.59
C THR A 247 -21.87 -4.12 6.25
N ASP A 248 -20.85 -3.77 5.45
CA ASP A 248 -19.72 -4.63 5.13
C ASP A 248 -18.43 -3.99 5.68
N ASN A 249 -18.01 -4.42 6.87
CA ASN A 249 -16.80 -3.92 7.50
C ASN A 249 -15.51 -4.41 6.80
N ASN A 250 -15.59 -5.47 6.00
CA ASN A 250 -14.49 -6.00 5.19
C ASN A 250 -14.46 -5.43 3.75
N TRP A 251 -15.33 -4.47 3.45
CA TRP A 251 -15.41 -3.85 2.14
C TRP A 251 -14.04 -3.30 1.67
N GLN A 252 -13.62 -3.73 0.48
CA GLN A 252 -12.45 -3.14 -0.20
C GLN A 252 -12.85 -1.76 -0.71
N HIS A 253 -12.33 -0.72 -0.07
CA HIS A 253 -12.70 0.64 -0.42
C HIS A 253 -12.08 1.11 -1.73
N TRP A 254 -12.49 2.29 -2.15
CA TRP A 254 -11.99 2.95 -3.35
C TRP A 254 -10.69 3.68 -3.05
N ASN A 255 -9.84 3.86 -4.06
CA ASN A 255 -8.60 4.62 -3.97
C ASN A 255 -8.80 6.01 -4.60
N GLY A 256 -8.51 7.07 -3.85
CA GLY A 256 -8.68 8.45 -4.32
C GLY A 256 -7.66 8.93 -5.38
N GLY A 257 -6.64 8.14 -5.73
CA GLY A 257 -5.54 8.61 -6.58
C GLY A 257 -5.83 8.61 -8.08
N VAL A 258 -6.81 7.85 -8.55
CA VAL A 258 -7.31 7.96 -9.93
C VAL A 258 -8.83 7.78 -9.94
N PHE A 259 -9.54 8.78 -10.48
CA PHE A 259 -10.99 8.69 -10.68
C PHE A 259 -11.51 9.54 -11.84
N LEU A 260 -12.59 9.07 -12.46
CA LEU A 260 -13.33 9.78 -13.49
C LEU A 260 -14.56 10.47 -12.91
N PHE A 261 -14.79 11.71 -13.32
CA PHE A 261 -15.94 12.52 -12.93
C PHE A 261 -16.40 13.44 -14.06
N SER A 262 -17.62 13.94 -13.95
CA SER A 262 -18.23 14.95 -14.84
C SER A 262 -19.27 15.76 -14.05
N ASP A 263 -20.07 16.60 -14.72
CA ASP A 263 -21.16 17.36 -14.08
C ASP A 263 -22.12 16.49 -13.26
N ILE A 264 -22.35 15.23 -13.68
CA ILE A 264 -23.20 14.26 -12.98
C ILE A 264 -22.60 13.88 -11.60
N SER A 265 -21.28 14.01 -11.44
CA SER A 265 -20.55 13.75 -10.20
C SER A 265 -20.68 14.86 -9.15
N HIS A 266 -21.17 16.05 -9.51
CA HIS A 266 -21.06 17.24 -8.64
C HIS A 266 -21.70 17.05 -7.26
N ASN A 267 -22.85 16.36 -7.16
CA ASN A 267 -23.48 16.05 -5.87
C ASN A 267 -22.65 15.10 -4.99
N PHE A 268 -21.92 14.16 -5.60
CA PHE A 268 -21.00 13.26 -4.90
C PHE A 268 -19.78 14.05 -4.42
N LEU A 269 -19.15 14.82 -5.32
CA LEU A 269 -17.95 15.59 -5.02
C LEU A 269 -18.21 16.69 -3.97
N GLU A 270 -19.33 17.41 -4.05
CA GLU A 270 -19.72 18.37 -3.02
C GLU A 270 -19.91 17.69 -1.66
N THR A 271 -20.59 16.54 -1.62
CA THR A 271 -20.76 15.78 -0.37
C THR A 271 -19.42 15.34 0.20
N TRP A 272 -18.53 14.79 -0.65
CA TRP A 272 -17.21 14.31 -0.22
C TRP A 272 -16.34 15.47 0.29
N HIS A 273 -16.31 16.58 -0.43
CA HIS A 273 -15.59 17.80 -0.05
C HIS A 273 -16.09 18.34 1.30
N GLN A 274 -17.39 18.63 1.44
CA GLN A 274 -17.95 19.18 2.67
C GLN A 274 -17.72 18.27 3.88
N TRP A 275 -17.89 16.96 3.71
CA TRP A 275 -17.62 16.00 4.78
C TRP A 275 -16.13 15.91 5.14
N THR A 276 -15.23 16.09 4.17
CA THR A 276 -13.79 16.15 4.41
C THR A 276 -13.40 17.39 5.21
N LEU A 277 -13.98 18.56 4.90
CA LEU A 277 -13.72 19.78 5.69
C LEU A 277 -14.27 19.64 7.12
N GLN A 278 -15.49 19.10 7.28
CA GLN A 278 -16.06 18.79 8.60
C GLN A 278 -15.24 17.76 9.41
N ALA A 279 -14.47 16.90 8.73
CA ALA A 279 -13.55 15.95 9.37
C ALA A 279 -12.22 16.61 9.76
N PHE A 280 -11.79 17.70 9.11
CA PHE A 280 -10.59 18.45 9.53
C PHE A 280 -10.83 19.23 10.84
N GLU A 281 -12.07 19.64 11.09
CA GLU A 281 -12.49 20.35 12.31
C GLU A 281 -12.72 19.40 13.51
N ASP A 282 -12.67 18.09 13.29
CA ASP A 282 -13.02 17.07 14.28
C ASP A 282 -11.76 16.36 14.83
N PRO A 283 -11.40 16.53 16.11
CA PRO A 283 -10.19 15.96 16.67
C PRO A 283 -10.21 14.42 16.75
N TYR A 284 -11.37 13.77 16.54
CA TYR A 284 -11.41 12.31 16.43
C TYR A 284 -10.99 11.81 15.04
N TRP A 285 -11.01 12.66 14.02
CA TRP A 285 -10.63 12.30 12.65
C TRP A 285 -9.17 12.68 12.38
N LYS A 286 -8.48 11.86 11.58
CA LYS A 286 -7.16 12.20 11.03
C LYS A 286 -7.38 12.97 9.72
N THR A 287 -6.58 14.00 9.46
CA THR A 287 -6.62 14.82 8.24
C THR A 287 -6.40 13.97 6.98
N ARG A 288 -7.48 13.38 6.44
CA ARG A 288 -7.50 12.47 5.28
C ARG A 288 -8.86 12.54 4.58
N ASP A 289 -8.84 12.39 3.26
CA ASP A 289 -10.02 12.30 2.36
C ASP A 289 -10.65 10.89 2.31
N GLN A 290 -9.86 9.86 2.57
CA GLN A 290 -10.23 8.47 2.30
C GLN A 290 -11.36 7.95 3.21
N GLY A 291 -11.44 8.41 4.46
CA GLY A 291 -12.52 8.03 5.40
C GLY A 291 -13.88 8.63 5.01
N THR A 292 -13.87 9.87 4.54
CA THR A 292 -15.07 10.58 4.05
C THR A 292 -15.45 10.13 2.63
N LEU A 293 -14.49 9.70 1.81
CA LEU A 293 -14.77 9.01 0.55
C LEU A 293 -15.59 7.75 0.79
N ILE A 294 -15.18 6.90 1.75
CA ILE A 294 -15.92 5.70 2.15
C ILE A 294 -17.36 6.08 2.58
N ALA A 295 -17.53 7.09 3.44
CA ALA A 295 -18.86 7.57 3.84
C ALA A 295 -19.72 7.99 2.63
N THR A 296 -19.14 8.74 1.69
CA THR A 296 -19.83 9.24 0.50
C THR A 296 -20.26 8.10 -0.43
N VAL A 297 -19.39 7.11 -0.66
CA VAL A 297 -19.71 5.91 -1.44
C VAL A 297 -20.92 5.17 -0.89
N TRP A 298 -21.01 5.03 0.43
CA TRP A 298 -22.13 4.35 1.08
C TRP A 298 -23.41 5.21 1.10
N LYS A 299 -23.32 6.53 1.30
CA LYS A 299 -24.46 7.46 1.14
C LYS A 299 -25.10 7.38 -0.24
N PHE A 300 -24.29 7.35 -1.29
CA PHE A 300 -24.75 7.23 -2.68
C PHE A 300 -25.02 5.78 -3.13
N LYS A 301 -24.93 4.79 -2.22
CA LYS A 301 -25.17 3.35 -2.50
C LYS A 301 -24.29 2.77 -3.62
N LEU A 302 -23.09 3.31 -3.81
CA LEU A 302 -22.16 2.91 -4.88
C LEU A 302 -21.20 1.79 -4.46
N ASN A 303 -21.30 1.28 -3.22
CA ASN A 303 -20.43 0.24 -2.67
C ASN A 303 -20.36 -1.07 -3.49
N LYS A 304 -21.39 -1.37 -4.30
CA LYS A 304 -21.43 -2.51 -5.23
C LYS A 304 -21.09 -2.17 -6.69
N LYS A 305 -20.82 -0.90 -7.01
CA LYS A 305 -20.55 -0.46 -8.38
C LYS A 305 -19.24 -1.04 -8.91
N GLN A 306 -19.18 -1.29 -10.22
CA GLN A 306 -17.92 -1.55 -10.91
C GLN A 306 -16.93 -0.39 -10.67
N ARG A 307 -15.64 -0.75 -10.59
CA ARG A 307 -14.51 0.17 -10.38
C ARG A 307 -13.64 0.20 -11.64
N LEU A 308 -12.77 1.21 -11.75
CA LEU A 308 -11.73 1.25 -12.78
C LEU A 308 -10.91 -0.04 -12.77
N GLN A 309 -10.53 -0.51 -13.97
CA GLN A 309 -9.63 -1.65 -14.10
C GLN A 309 -8.28 -1.32 -13.48
N LYS A 310 -7.59 -2.32 -12.90
CA LYS A 310 -6.33 -2.13 -12.18
C LYS A 310 -5.19 -1.55 -13.06
N LYS A 311 -5.28 -1.67 -14.39
CA LYS A 311 -4.34 -1.02 -15.31
C LYS A 311 -4.38 0.52 -15.26
N PHE A 312 -5.49 1.11 -14.80
CA PHE A 312 -5.66 2.56 -14.66
C PHE A 312 -5.33 3.09 -13.26
N ASN A 313 -4.96 2.23 -12.31
CA ASN A 313 -4.43 2.64 -11.00
C ASN A 313 -3.72 1.42 -10.37
N PHE A 314 -2.53 1.10 -10.86
CA PHE A 314 -1.73 0.04 -10.25
C PHE A 314 -0.99 0.59 -9.03
N ILE A 315 -1.53 0.36 -7.84
CA ILE A 315 -0.87 0.70 -6.56
C ILE A 315 0.37 -0.19 -6.38
N ALA A 316 1.52 0.38 -6.68
CA ALA A 316 2.83 -0.21 -6.51
C ALA A 316 3.32 0.05 -5.07
N ASP A 317 2.91 -0.82 -4.15
CA ASP A 317 3.37 -0.83 -2.75
C ASP A 317 4.73 -1.54 -2.63
N TYR A 318 5.76 -0.79 -2.22
CA TYR A 318 7.11 -1.31 -1.95
C TYR A 318 7.16 -2.33 -0.81
N TYR A 319 6.26 -2.24 0.17
CA TYR A 319 6.23 -3.16 1.32
C TYR A 319 5.49 -4.47 1.01
N ASN A 320 4.85 -4.58 -0.16
CA ASN A 320 4.30 -5.83 -0.69
C ASN A 320 5.30 -6.52 -1.65
N PRO A 321 5.89 -7.67 -1.30
CA PRO A 321 6.79 -8.41 -2.18
C PRO A 321 6.08 -9.07 -3.39
N GLU A 322 4.74 -9.22 -3.38
CA GLU A 322 4.01 -9.74 -4.54
C GLU A 322 3.87 -8.70 -5.67
N ASN A 323 4.02 -7.41 -5.35
CA ASN A 323 4.21 -6.35 -6.35
C ASN A 323 5.66 -6.41 -6.87
N THR A 324 5.84 -6.67 -8.16
CA THR A 324 7.17 -6.71 -8.80
C THR A 324 7.05 -6.47 -10.31
N TYR A 325 8.17 -6.11 -10.95
CA TYR A 325 8.34 -6.09 -12.40
C TYR A 325 9.23 -7.25 -12.87
N CYS A 326 9.10 -7.68 -14.12
CA CYS A 326 10.06 -8.54 -14.81
C CYS A 326 10.05 -8.21 -16.32
N GLU A 327 11.22 -7.97 -16.88
CA GLU A 327 11.41 -7.74 -18.31
C GLU A 327 10.82 -8.89 -19.15
N GLY A 328 10.18 -8.55 -20.27
CA GLY A 328 9.45 -9.51 -21.11
C GLY A 328 8.15 -10.08 -20.51
N LYS A 329 7.83 -9.81 -19.24
CA LYS A 329 6.56 -10.20 -18.59
C LYS A 329 5.69 -9.02 -18.16
N GLY A 330 6.29 -7.86 -17.90
CA GLY A 330 5.59 -6.69 -17.38
C GLY A 330 5.47 -6.69 -15.85
N PHE A 331 4.42 -6.05 -15.36
CA PHE A 331 4.16 -5.85 -13.93
C PHE A 331 3.23 -6.94 -13.38
N THR A 332 3.29 -7.15 -12.07
CA THR A 332 2.38 -8.04 -11.34
C THR A 332 2.10 -7.48 -9.95
N TYR A 333 0.96 -7.89 -9.37
CA TYR A 333 0.57 -7.61 -7.98
C TYR A 333 0.41 -8.89 -7.13
N ASP A 334 0.67 -10.06 -7.73
CA ASP A 334 0.37 -11.38 -7.17
C ASP A 334 1.47 -12.41 -7.46
N ASN A 335 2.71 -11.92 -7.67
CA ASN A 335 3.91 -12.71 -7.94
C ASN A 335 3.81 -13.57 -9.23
N PHE A 336 3.36 -12.92 -10.32
CA PHE A 336 3.17 -13.47 -11.67
C PHE A 336 2.13 -14.61 -11.74
N ARG A 337 1.08 -14.55 -10.93
CA ARG A 337 -0.17 -15.30 -11.24
C ARG A 337 -0.97 -14.55 -12.30
N THR A 338 -0.93 -13.22 -12.24
CA THR A 338 -1.34 -12.26 -13.26
C THR A 338 -0.14 -11.43 -13.68
N ALA A 339 0.00 -11.16 -14.96
CA ALA A 339 1.00 -10.24 -15.52
C ALA A 339 0.29 -9.25 -16.46
N PHE A 340 0.67 -7.98 -16.42
CA PHE A 340 0.01 -6.91 -17.17
C PHE A 340 0.90 -5.68 -17.31
N ASN A 341 0.54 -4.78 -18.22
CA ASN A 341 1.15 -3.46 -18.36
C ASN A 341 0.14 -2.40 -17.86
N PRO A 342 0.45 -1.62 -16.80
CA PRO A 342 -0.40 -0.52 -16.37
C PRO A 342 -0.32 0.63 -17.37
N CYS A 343 -1.44 1.34 -17.57
CA CYS A 343 -1.45 2.67 -18.16
C CYS A 343 -1.02 3.72 -17.12
N PHE A 344 -1.50 3.56 -15.88
CA PHE A 344 -1.13 4.38 -14.72
C PHE A 344 -0.59 3.51 -13.58
N ILE A 345 0.53 3.93 -13.00
CA ILE A 345 1.12 3.34 -11.80
C ILE A 345 1.09 4.37 -10.67
N HIS A 346 0.56 3.98 -9.51
CA HIS A 346 0.47 4.80 -8.31
C HIS A 346 1.57 4.35 -7.34
N VAL A 347 2.56 5.20 -7.13
CA VAL A 347 3.80 4.85 -6.41
C VAL A 347 3.60 5.00 -4.91
N TYR A 348 3.27 3.89 -4.24
CA TYR A 348 2.95 3.90 -2.81
C TYR A 348 4.22 3.74 -1.97
N HIS A 349 4.74 4.88 -1.52
CA HIS A 349 6.06 5.07 -0.91
C HIS A 349 7.24 4.82 -1.88
N GLN A 350 8.46 5.18 -1.45
CA GLN A 350 9.71 4.86 -2.13
C GLN A 350 9.82 5.41 -3.58
N PHE A 351 9.19 6.56 -3.82
CA PHE A 351 9.38 7.35 -5.04
C PHE A 351 10.87 7.67 -5.25
N GLY A 352 11.36 7.56 -6.49
CA GLY A 352 12.78 7.78 -6.79
C GLY A 352 13.75 6.66 -6.41
N ASN A 353 13.31 5.61 -5.69
CA ASN A 353 14.23 4.60 -5.14
C ASN A 353 14.83 3.68 -6.21
N LYS A 354 16.04 4.01 -6.68
CA LYS A 354 16.84 3.27 -7.66
C LYS A 354 17.18 1.81 -7.27
N ASN A 355 17.01 1.42 -6.01
CA ASN A 355 17.18 0.03 -5.60
C ASN A 355 15.93 -0.82 -5.87
N TRP A 356 14.78 -0.22 -6.17
CA TRP A 356 13.52 -0.93 -6.37
C TRP A 356 13.27 -1.29 -7.84
N GLU A 357 12.96 -2.57 -8.09
CA GLU A 357 12.82 -3.08 -9.46
C GLU A 357 11.65 -2.48 -10.24
N ILE A 358 10.61 -2.00 -9.55
CA ILE A 358 9.49 -1.29 -10.18
C ILE A 358 9.90 0.14 -10.53
N TRP A 359 10.63 0.84 -9.67
CA TRP A 359 11.08 2.21 -9.96
C TRP A 359 11.97 2.26 -11.21
N ASN A 360 12.95 1.36 -11.28
CA ASN A 360 13.83 1.25 -12.45
C ASN A 360 13.04 0.90 -13.73
N ALA A 361 11.96 0.12 -13.62
CA ALA A 361 11.07 -0.16 -14.75
C ALA A 361 10.25 1.08 -15.17
N ILE A 362 9.81 1.92 -14.23
CA ILE A 362 9.13 3.19 -14.53
C ILE A 362 10.07 4.09 -15.35
N GLU A 363 11.29 4.35 -14.87
CA GLU A 363 12.25 5.22 -15.57
C GLU A 363 12.65 4.69 -16.95
N ASN A 364 12.84 3.38 -17.09
CA ASN A 364 13.13 2.75 -18.37
C ASN A 364 11.97 2.85 -19.38
N ILE A 365 10.72 2.87 -18.90
CA ILE A 365 9.52 2.99 -19.76
C ILE A 365 9.25 4.44 -20.14
N THR A 366 9.39 5.39 -19.20
CA THR A 366 9.13 6.81 -19.46
C THR A 366 10.30 7.50 -20.17
N GLY A 367 11.52 6.98 -20.03
CA GLY A 367 12.75 7.65 -20.44
C GLY A 367 13.11 8.87 -19.56
N ILE A 368 12.37 9.10 -18.47
CA ILE A 368 12.52 10.26 -17.58
C ILE A 368 13.22 9.81 -16.29
N PRO A 369 14.51 10.15 -16.08
CA PRO A 369 15.18 9.89 -14.82
C PRO A 369 14.65 10.83 -13.73
N TYR A 370 14.49 10.30 -12.51
CA TYR A 370 14.20 11.12 -11.33
C TYR A 370 15.41 11.96 -10.91
N HIS A 371 15.14 13.23 -10.63
CA HIS A 371 16.04 14.21 -10.04
C HIS A 371 15.31 14.86 -8.86
N GLU A 372 15.95 14.89 -7.69
CA GLU A 372 15.34 15.35 -6.41
C GLU A 372 14.99 16.85 -6.39
#